data_AF-A0A179EQM3-F1
#
_entry.id   AF-A0A179EQM3-F1
#
_cell.length_a   1.000
_cell.length_b   1.000
_cell.length_c   1.000
_cell.angle_alpha   90.00
_cell.angle_beta   90.00
_cell.angle_gamma   90.00
#
_symmetry.space_group_name_H-M   'P 1'
#
loop_
_entity.id
_entity.type
_entity.pdbx_description
1 polymer ?
#
loop_
_entity_poly.entity_id
_entity_poly.type
_entity_poly.pdbx_seq_one_letter_code
_entity_poly.pdbx_strand_id
1 'polypeptide(L)'
;MFYEKGLNHLKSLVGQSTGNAQCYAVAAVYSGVMKGPDLGAGTYYNEMEPVEGADIYSASEIGNAYHWDKYGWEVIANPDFDQIESGSIICFERSLQLSDEFITHEYYGHCAVVRGLENGSIQTYEQKGELGEIVAEYEREYLGNASIVSMIIPPFFDGEPTEFIHGQAIIEEEE
;
A
#
# COMPACT_ATOMS: atom_id res chain seq x y z
N MET A 1 -1.09 8.63 16.46
CA MET A 1 -0.61 9.12 15.14
C MET A 1 -1.67 8.83 14.08
N PHE A 2 -1.85 9.72 13.11
CA PHE A 2 -3.05 9.74 12.26
C PHE A 2 -3.17 8.52 11.31
N TYR A 3 -2.06 7.95 10.87
CA TYR A 3 -2.02 6.72 10.09
C TYR A 3 -2.29 5.43 10.91
N GLU A 4 -2.40 5.51 12.24
CA GLU A 4 -2.56 4.34 13.10
C GLU A 4 -3.83 3.56 12.80
N LYS A 5 -4.92 4.22 12.39
CA LYS A 5 -6.16 3.50 12.06
C LYS A 5 -5.99 2.57 10.85
N GLY A 6 -5.38 3.08 9.77
CA GLY A 6 -5.04 2.27 8.60
C GLY A 6 -4.08 1.13 8.96
N LEU A 7 -3.01 1.44 9.72
CA LEU A 7 -2.03 0.43 10.14
C LEU A 7 -2.64 -0.62 11.09
N ASN A 8 -3.48 -0.23 12.03
CA ASN A 8 -4.18 -1.14 12.94
C ASN A 8 -5.16 -2.03 12.18
N HIS A 9 -5.82 -1.50 11.15
CA HIS A 9 -6.68 -2.31 10.30
C HIS A 9 -5.86 -3.35 9.52
N LEU A 10 -4.75 -2.96 8.87
CA LEU A 10 -3.85 -3.92 8.22
C LEU A 10 -3.31 -4.97 9.20
N LYS A 11 -2.94 -4.56 10.41
CA LYS A 11 -2.51 -5.47 11.47
C LYS A 11 -3.57 -6.52 11.80
N SER A 12 -4.85 -6.14 11.81
CA SER A 12 -5.97 -7.08 12.05
C SER A 12 -6.13 -8.11 10.94
N LEU A 13 -5.61 -7.84 9.74
CA LEU A 13 -5.64 -8.73 8.59
C LEU A 13 -4.43 -9.67 8.52
N VAL A 14 -3.41 -9.51 9.36
CA VAL A 14 -2.21 -10.37 9.35
C VAL A 14 -2.61 -11.84 9.49
N GLY A 15 -2.08 -12.69 8.62
CA GLY A 15 -2.41 -14.11 8.54
C GLY A 15 -3.64 -14.44 7.70
N GLN A 16 -4.30 -13.44 7.11
CA GLN A 16 -5.49 -13.60 6.27
C GLN A 16 -5.25 -12.98 4.89
N SER A 17 -5.98 -13.45 3.88
CA SER A 17 -6.00 -12.81 2.56
C SER A 17 -6.92 -11.59 2.57
N THR A 18 -6.58 -10.56 1.80
CA THR A 18 -7.44 -9.39 1.57
C THR A 18 -7.56 -9.05 0.08
N GLY A 19 -8.69 -8.42 -0.29
CA GLY A 19 -9.04 -8.11 -1.68
C GLY A 19 -8.92 -9.33 -2.60
N ASN A 20 -8.23 -9.16 -3.72
CA ASN A 20 -7.95 -10.21 -4.70
C ASN A 20 -6.63 -10.98 -4.45
N ALA A 21 -6.15 -10.97 -3.21
CA ALA A 21 -4.93 -11.65 -2.78
C ALA A 21 -3.61 -11.18 -3.43
N GLN A 22 -3.61 -10.05 -4.15
CA GLN A 22 -2.38 -9.45 -4.71
C GLN A 22 -1.70 -8.49 -3.73
N CYS A 23 -0.45 -8.12 -4.00
CA CYS A 23 0.30 -7.18 -3.16
C CYS A 23 -0.39 -5.81 -3.02
N TYR A 24 -0.91 -5.28 -4.12
CA TYR A 24 -1.60 -3.99 -4.14
C TYR A 24 -2.97 -4.02 -3.43
N ALA A 25 -3.50 -5.18 -3.04
CA ALA A 25 -4.69 -5.23 -2.20
C ALA A 25 -4.45 -4.65 -0.80
N VAL A 26 -3.24 -4.84 -0.24
CA VAL A 26 -2.85 -4.22 1.04
C VAL A 26 -2.82 -2.69 0.91
N ALA A 27 -2.21 -2.18 -0.17
CA ALA A 27 -2.21 -0.76 -0.47
C ALA A 27 -3.63 -0.22 -0.72
N ALA A 28 -4.49 -0.96 -1.42
CA ALA A 28 -5.86 -0.55 -1.73
C ALA A 28 -6.72 -0.43 -0.45
N VAL A 29 -6.62 -1.41 0.45
CA VAL A 29 -7.30 -1.38 1.75
C VAL A 29 -6.81 -0.20 2.58
N TYR A 30 -5.50 0.00 2.65
CA TYR A 30 -4.92 1.10 3.41
C TYR A 30 -5.34 2.47 2.86
N SER A 31 -5.21 2.66 1.53
CA SER A 31 -5.63 3.86 0.81
C SER A 31 -7.04 4.25 1.21
N GLY A 32 -8.00 3.33 1.14
CA GLY A 32 -9.38 3.66 1.44
C GLY A 32 -9.72 3.94 2.89
N VAL A 33 -9.12 3.22 3.84
CA VAL A 33 -9.26 3.57 5.27
C VAL A 33 -8.74 4.99 5.52
N MET A 34 -7.70 5.37 4.77
CA MET A 34 -7.07 6.67 4.80
C MET A 34 -7.65 7.65 3.75
N LYS A 35 -8.86 7.39 3.23
CA LYS A 35 -9.58 8.26 2.26
C LYS A 35 -8.76 8.63 1.00
N GLY A 36 -7.99 7.69 0.47
CA GLY A 36 -7.30 7.79 -0.81
C GLY A 36 -8.10 7.15 -1.97
N PRO A 37 -7.52 7.13 -3.18
CA PRO A 37 -8.12 6.53 -4.37
C PRO A 37 -8.28 5.01 -4.26
N ASP A 38 -9.19 4.46 -5.06
CA ASP A 38 -9.25 3.01 -5.29
C ASP A 38 -8.14 2.53 -6.21
N LEU A 39 -7.51 1.41 -5.83
CA LEU A 39 -6.46 0.76 -6.61
C LEU A 39 -6.95 -0.53 -7.31
N GLY A 40 -8.25 -0.84 -7.30
CA GLY A 40 -8.85 -1.88 -8.14
C GLY A 40 -8.58 -3.32 -7.70
N ALA A 41 -8.41 -3.57 -6.40
CA ALA A 41 -8.02 -4.87 -5.84
C ALA A 41 -9.20 -5.78 -5.41
N GLY A 42 -10.38 -5.59 -6.00
CA GLY A 42 -11.61 -6.24 -5.50
C GLY A 42 -12.11 -5.64 -4.18
N THR A 43 -11.57 -4.49 -3.81
CA THR A 43 -12.04 -3.64 -2.75
C THR A 43 -13.16 -2.76 -3.30
N TYR A 44 -14.29 -2.65 -2.59
CA TYR A 44 -15.47 -1.92 -3.07
C TYR A 44 -15.23 -0.42 -2.99
N TYR A 45 -14.69 0.19 -4.04
CA TYR A 45 -14.63 1.63 -4.19
C TYR A 45 -15.13 2.02 -5.59
N ASN A 46 -15.88 3.10 -5.67
CA ASN A 46 -16.50 3.56 -6.92
C ASN A 46 -15.74 4.75 -7.55
N GLU A 47 -14.51 5.00 -7.08
CA GLU A 47 -13.67 6.15 -7.44
C GLU A 47 -12.27 5.68 -7.84
N MET A 48 -12.19 4.73 -8.77
CA MET A 48 -10.95 4.61 -9.55
C MET A 48 -10.82 5.90 -10.36
N GLU A 49 -10.00 6.84 -9.88
CA GLU A 49 -9.59 8.04 -10.61
C GLU A 49 -8.16 7.88 -11.16
N PRO A 50 -7.95 6.99 -12.16
CA PRO A 50 -6.64 6.82 -12.74
C PRO A 50 -6.26 8.04 -13.58
N VAL A 51 -4.96 8.29 -13.66
CA VAL A 51 -4.39 9.23 -14.63
C VAL A 51 -4.58 8.66 -16.03
N GLU A 52 -5.05 9.48 -16.97
CA GLU A 52 -5.32 9.03 -18.34
C GLU A 52 -4.05 8.44 -18.99
N GLY A 53 -4.15 7.20 -19.47
CA GLY A 53 -3.05 6.49 -20.15
C GLY A 53 -1.98 5.93 -19.22
N ALA A 54 -2.14 6.05 -17.90
CA ALA A 54 -1.20 5.48 -16.94
C ALA A 54 -1.38 3.95 -16.77
N ASP A 55 -0.33 3.29 -16.29
CA ASP A 55 -0.34 1.85 -16.02
C ASP A 55 -0.96 1.58 -14.64
N ILE A 56 -2.23 1.19 -14.65
CA ILE A 56 -2.99 0.82 -13.44
C ILE A 56 -2.85 -0.66 -13.05
N TYR A 57 -2.04 -1.44 -13.79
CA TYR A 57 -1.88 -2.87 -13.57
C TYR A 57 -0.62 -3.19 -12.77
N SER A 58 0.39 -2.32 -12.84
CA SER A 58 1.68 -2.51 -12.18
C SER A 58 1.70 -1.91 -10.77
N ALA A 59 2.06 -2.73 -9.78
CA ALA A 59 2.27 -2.27 -8.40
C ALA A 59 3.39 -1.21 -8.29
N SER A 60 4.40 -1.31 -9.13
CA SER A 60 5.49 -0.32 -9.26
C SER A 60 5.03 1.06 -9.73
N GLU A 61 3.91 1.15 -10.46
CA GLU A 61 3.42 2.40 -11.06
C GLU A 61 2.32 3.08 -10.24
N ILE A 62 1.90 2.50 -9.11
CA ILE A 62 0.80 3.02 -8.29
C ILE A 62 1.00 4.50 -7.92
N GLY A 63 2.23 4.94 -7.63
CA GLY A 63 2.50 6.35 -7.33
C GLY A 63 2.20 7.32 -8.49
N ASN A 64 2.30 6.85 -9.73
CA ASN A 64 2.07 7.65 -10.95
C ASN A 64 0.69 7.40 -11.58
N ALA A 65 0.04 6.29 -11.25
CA ALA A 65 -1.15 5.83 -11.94
C ALA A 65 -2.45 6.48 -11.45
N TYR A 66 -2.43 7.15 -10.30
CA TYR A 66 -3.61 7.73 -9.66
C TYR A 66 -3.40 9.19 -9.25
N HIS A 67 -4.48 9.97 -9.23
CA HIS A 67 -4.48 11.37 -8.80
C HIS A 67 -4.44 11.52 -7.26
N TRP A 68 -3.34 11.08 -6.64
CA TRP A 68 -3.11 11.14 -5.18
C TRP A 68 -3.31 12.54 -4.57
N ASP A 69 -2.90 13.57 -5.31
CA ASP A 69 -2.98 14.97 -4.92
C ASP A 69 -4.42 15.45 -4.65
N LYS A 70 -5.40 14.92 -5.39
CA LYS A 70 -6.82 15.25 -5.18
C LYS A 70 -7.36 14.75 -3.84
N TYR A 71 -6.74 13.70 -3.29
CA TYR A 71 -7.05 13.14 -1.99
C TYR A 71 -6.17 13.74 -0.88
N GLY A 72 -5.30 14.71 -1.23
CA GLY A 72 -4.35 15.34 -0.31
C GLY A 72 -3.09 14.54 -0.05
N TRP A 73 -2.90 13.41 -0.73
CA TRP A 73 -1.70 12.58 -0.59
C TRP A 73 -0.54 13.20 -1.37
N GLU A 74 0.68 12.96 -0.90
CA GLU A 74 1.91 13.38 -1.55
C GLU A 74 2.62 12.17 -2.18
N VAL A 75 3.27 12.36 -3.31
CA VAL A 75 4.08 11.32 -3.96
C VAL A 75 5.51 11.79 -4.09
N ILE A 76 6.45 11.00 -3.58
CA ILE A 76 7.89 11.21 -3.71
C ILE A 76 8.47 10.09 -4.59
N ALA A 77 9.07 10.46 -5.72
CA ALA A 77 9.81 9.52 -6.56
C ALA A 77 11.18 9.21 -5.95
N ASN A 78 11.58 7.94 -6.00
CA ASN A 78 12.90 7.48 -5.57
C ASN A 78 13.36 8.06 -4.21
N PRO A 79 12.61 7.80 -3.13
CA PRO A 79 12.93 8.37 -1.82
C PRO A 79 14.28 7.89 -1.29
N ASP A 80 15.00 8.81 -0.66
CA ASP A 80 16.10 8.47 0.24
C ASP A 80 15.55 7.87 1.54
N PHE A 81 16.35 7.04 2.23
CA PHE A 81 15.90 6.32 3.43
C PHE A 81 15.35 7.25 4.52
N ASP A 82 15.93 8.44 4.68
CA ASP A 82 15.52 9.44 5.68
C ASP A 82 14.21 10.15 5.34
N GLN A 83 13.69 9.97 4.12
CA GLN A 83 12.38 10.43 3.70
C GLN A 83 11.29 9.39 3.98
N ILE A 84 11.66 8.12 4.20
CA ILE A 84 10.68 7.05 4.41
C ILE A 84 9.99 7.26 5.75
N GLU A 85 8.66 7.18 5.75
CA GLU A 85 7.87 7.36 6.96
C GLU A 85 6.82 6.28 7.15
N SER A 86 6.43 6.07 8.40
CA SER A 86 5.38 5.12 8.75
C SER A 86 4.03 5.62 8.24
N GLY A 87 3.24 4.70 7.68
CA GLY A 87 1.99 5.02 7.00
C GLY A 87 2.14 5.29 5.51
N SER A 88 3.36 5.44 4.98
CA SER A 88 3.53 5.55 3.54
C SER A 88 3.28 4.23 2.82
N ILE A 89 2.77 4.30 1.60
CA ILE A 89 2.80 3.19 0.63
C ILE A 89 4.12 3.31 -0.14
N ILE A 90 4.85 2.22 -0.31
CA ILE A 90 6.06 2.18 -1.14
C ILE A 90 5.87 1.21 -2.31
N CYS A 91 6.31 1.64 -3.48
CA CYS A 91 6.27 0.88 -4.73
C CYS A 91 7.69 0.46 -5.07
N PHE A 92 7.95 -0.84 -5.10
CA PHE A 92 9.26 -1.40 -5.41
C PHE A 92 9.44 -1.62 -6.91
N GLU A 93 10.68 -1.46 -7.36
CA GLU A 93 11.07 -1.70 -8.74
C GLU A 93 10.81 -3.15 -9.17
N ARG A 94 10.67 -3.37 -10.48
CA ARG A 94 10.54 -4.69 -11.11
C ARG A 94 11.83 -5.50 -11.01
N SER A 95 11.72 -6.82 -10.94
CA SER A 95 12.86 -7.75 -10.87
C SER A 95 13.86 -7.45 -9.75
N LEU A 96 13.40 -6.80 -8.68
CA LEU A 96 14.21 -6.42 -7.53
C LEU A 96 14.25 -7.58 -6.53
N GLN A 97 15.46 -8.01 -6.15
CA GLN A 97 15.66 -8.95 -5.07
C GLN A 97 15.44 -8.23 -3.73
N LEU A 98 14.29 -8.44 -3.07
CA LEU A 98 13.95 -7.80 -1.78
C LEU A 98 14.43 -8.59 -0.56
N SER A 99 14.64 -9.89 -0.72
CA SER A 99 15.22 -10.80 0.27
C SER A 99 15.86 -11.98 -0.46
N ASP A 100 16.56 -12.88 0.22
CA ASP A 100 17.11 -14.09 -0.43
C ASP A 100 16.02 -15.00 -1.04
N GLU A 101 14.78 -14.89 -0.59
CA GLU A 101 13.67 -15.77 -0.98
C GLU A 101 12.63 -15.09 -1.88
N PHE A 102 12.71 -13.77 -2.09
CA PHE A 102 11.71 -13.01 -2.85
C PHE A 102 12.32 -12.03 -3.84
N ILE A 103 11.82 -12.12 -5.07
CA ILE A 103 12.08 -11.18 -6.16
C ILE A 103 10.74 -10.59 -6.59
N THR A 104 10.68 -9.27 -6.75
CA THR A 104 9.48 -8.60 -7.27
C THR A 104 9.16 -9.05 -8.69
N HIS A 105 7.88 -8.97 -9.06
CA HIS A 105 7.45 -9.47 -10.36
C HIS A 105 8.11 -8.69 -11.51
N GLU A 106 8.59 -9.39 -12.54
CA GLU A 106 9.39 -8.80 -13.62
C GLU A 106 8.62 -7.76 -14.46
N TYR A 107 7.29 -7.86 -14.55
CA TYR A 107 6.46 -6.92 -15.30
C TYR A 107 5.74 -5.89 -14.42
N TYR A 108 5.47 -6.21 -13.15
CA TYR A 108 4.52 -5.44 -12.33
C TYR A 108 5.17 -4.81 -11.10
N GLY A 109 6.33 -5.32 -10.66
CA GLY A 109 6.97 -4.89 -9.42
C GLY A 109 6.25 -5.43 -8.19
N HIS A 110 6.34 -4.68 -7.10
CA HIS A 110 5.69 -5.00 -5.83
C HIS A 110 5.36 -3.71 -5.07
N CYS A 111 4.52 -3.80 -4.04
CA CYS A 111 4.25 -2.65 -3.18
C CYS A 111 3.97 -3.08 -1.74
N ALA A 112 4.17 -2.17 -0.81
CA ALA A 112 4.03 -2.39 0.63
C ALA A 112 3.48 -1.16 1.34
N VAL A 113 2.93 -1.36 2.54
CA VAL A 113 2.63 -0.25 3.46
C VAL A 113 3.65 -0.26 4.60
N VAL A 114 4.32 0.86 4.84
CA VAL A 114 5.32 0.98 5.90
C VAL A 114 4.63 1.07 7.25
N ARG A 115 4.89 0.12 8.15
CA ARG A 115 4.36 0.12 9.52
C ARG A 115 5.31 0.72 10.55
N GLY A 116 6.58 0.89 10.19
CA GLY A 116 7.63 1.39 11.08
C GLY A 116 9.01 1.41 10.43
N LEU A 117 9.94 2.07 11.10
CA LEU A 117 11.37 1.96 10.81
C LEU A 117 12.06 1.44 12.07
N GLU A 118 12.85 0.38 11.93
CA GLU A 118 13.55 -0.23 13.07
C GLU A 118 14.95 -0.68 12.64
N ASN A 119 15.96 -0.29 13.40
CA ASN A 119 17.37 -0.66 13.19
C ASN A 119 17.92 -0.40 11.76
N GLY A 120 17.40 0.60 11.06
CA GLY A 120 17.80 0.92 9.67
C GLY A 120 17.06 0.11 8.61
N SER A 121 16.10 -0.74 9.01
CA SER A 121 15.24 -1.50 8.12
C SER A 121 13.83 -0.89 8.06
N ILE A 122 13.15 -1.14 6.94
CA ILE A 122 11.78 -0.74 6.70
C ILE A 122 10.87 -1.88 7.13
N GLN A 123 10.00 -1.62 8.10
CA GLN A 123 9.02 -2.59 8.57
C GLN A 123 7.75 -2.43 7.73
N THR A 124 7.26 -3.50 7.11
CA THR A 124 6.15 -3.42 6.15
C THR A 124 4.99 -4.37 6.45
N TYR A 125 3.81 -4.01 5.97
CA TYR A 125 2.69 -4.91 5.69
C TYR A 125 2.65 -5.18 4.19
N GLU A 126 2.64 -6.46 3.80
CA GLU A 126 2.62 -6.87 2.40
C GLU A 126 1.77 -8.13 2.22
N GLN A 127 1.30 -8.35 0.99
CA GLN A 127 0.69 -9.60 0.56
C GLN A 127 1.38 -10.04 -0.72
N LYS A 128 1.39 -11.34 -1.01
CA LYS A 128 2.07 -11.93 -2.17
C LYS A 128 3.60 -11.69 -2.17
N GLY A 129 4.16 -11.59 -0.95
CA GLY A 129 5.59 -11.75 -0.68
C GLY A 129 5.96 -13.22 -0.44
N GLU A 130 6.95 -13.47 0.40
CA GLU A 130 7.48 -14.80 0.75
C GLU A 130 6.39 -15.74 1.29
N LEU A 131 5.47 -15.22 2.11
CA LEU A 131 4.39 -15.99 2.71
C LEU A 131 3.16 -16.13 1.80
N GLY A 132 3.26 -15.69 0.54
CA GLY A 132 2.22 -15.87 -0.47
C GLY A 132 1.00 -14.98 -0.22
N GLU A 133 -0.19 -15.53 -0.48
CA GLU A 133 -1.46 -14.79 -0.66
C GLU A 133 -2.12 -14.28 0.64
N ILE A 134 -1.34 -14.10 1.71
CA ILE A 134 -1.80 -13.54 2.98
C ILE A 134 -1.10 -12.22 3.29
N VAL A 135 -1.76 -11.35 4.07
CA VAL A 135 -1.12 -10.18 4.68
C VAL A 135 -0.12 -10.67 5.72
N ALA A 136 1.12 -10.20 5.59
CA ALA A 136 2.22 -10.56 6.46
C ALA A 136 3.08 -9.35 6.80
N GLU A 137 3.81 -9.48 7.90
CA GLU A 137 4.80 -8.50 8.35
C GLU A 137 6.16 -8.88 7.80
N TYR A 138 6.86 -7.93 7.18
CA TYR A 138 8.23 -8.11 6.71
C TYR A 138 9.14 -7.03 7.28
N GLU A 139 10.43 -7.37 7.29
CA GLU A 139 11.52 -6.43 7.44
C GLU A 139 12.26 -6.38 6.11
N ARG A 140 12.35 -5.18 5.54
CA ARG A 140 13.01 -4.93 4.25
C ARG A 140 14.25 -4.07 4.47
N GLU A 141 15.38 -4.51 3.92
CA GLU A 141 16.56 -3.66 3.80
C GLU A 141 16.26 -2.53 2.81
N TYR A 142 16.80 -1.34 3.07
CA TYR A 142 16.81 -0.28 2.08
C TYR A 142 17.94 -0.51 1.07
N LEU A 143 17.57 -0.84 -0.17
CA LEU A 143 18.51 -1.22 -1.23
C LEU A 143 18.95 -0.02 -2.10
N GLY A 144 18.69 1.20 -1.66
CA GLY A 144 18.97 2.45 -2.38
C GLY A 144 17.75 3.05 -3.05
N ASN A 145 17.83 4.32 -3.42
CA ASN A 145 16.68 5.09 -3.93
C ASN A 145 16.10 4.54 -5.25
N ALA A 146 16.92 3.88 -6.06
CA ALA A 146 16.49 3.23 -7.30
C ALA A 146 15.68 1.95 -7.06
N SER A 147 15.66 1.39 -5.83
CA SER A 147 14.88 0.20 -5.52
C SER A 147 13.40 0.51 -5.23
N ILE A 148 13.08 1.76 -4.92
CA ILE A 148 11.73 2.24 -4.65
C ILE A 148 11.38 3.24 -5.76
N VAL A 149 10.39 2.91 -6.58
CA VAL A 149 9.92 3.77 -7.67
C VAL A 149 9.24 5.01 -7.10
N SER A 150 8.37 4.82 -6.11
CA SER A 150 7.65 5.90 -5.45
C SER A 150 7.30 5.55 -4.01
N MET A 151 7.25 6.58 -3.18
CA MET A 151 6.59 6.56 -1.89
C MET A 151 5.38 7.49 -1.93
N ILE A 152 4.22 6.99 -1.52
CA ILE A 152 2.97 7.73 -1.43
C ILE A 152 2.66 7.97 0.05
N ILE A 153 2.58 9.24 0.43
CA ILE A 153 2.40 9.71 1.80
C ILE A 153 0.94 10.11 2.02
N PRO A 154 0.24 9.51 3.01
CA PRO A 154 -1.10 9.94 3.36
C PRO A 154 -1.10 11.35 3.97
N PRO A 155 -2.15 12.17 3.74
CA PRO A 155 -2.24 13.46 4.38
C PRO A 155 -2.36 13.33 5.89
N PHE A 156 -1.96 14.39 6.58
CA PHE A 156 -2.30 14.58 7.98
C PHE A 156 -3.79 14.93 8.09
N PHE A 157 -4.64 13.98 8.47
CA PHE A 157 -6.06 14.24 8.69
C PHE A 157 -6.29 14.88 10.07
N ASP A 158 -6.98 16.01 10.13
CA ASP A 158 -7.52 16.59 11.37
C ASP A 158 -8.90 16.01 11.76
N GLY A 159 -9.46 15.12 10.91
CA GLY A 159 -10.71 14.40 11.15
C GLY A 159 -10.49 12.91 11.45
N GLU A 160 -11.53 12.27 11.98
CA GLU A 160 -11.54 10.81 12.19
C GLU A 160 -11.34 10.07 10.84
N PRO A 161 -10.35 9.16 10.73
CA PRO A 161 -10.29 8.22 9.62
C PRO A 161 -11.59 7.41 9.61
N THR A 162 -12.03 6.95 8.44
CA THR A 162 -13.39 6.40 8.32
C THR A 162 -13.56 5.10 9.11
N GLU A 163 -14.65 4.93 9.87
CA GLU A 163 -15.08 3.57 10.30
C GLU A 163 -15.44 2.70 9.09
N PHE A 164 -15.81 3.37 8.00
CA PHE A 164 -15.99 2.76 6.70
C PHE A 164 -14.66 2.24 6.16
N ILE A 165 -14.40 0.97 6.43
CA ILE A 165 -13.47 0.16 5.65
C ILE A 165 -14.21 -0.14 4.35
N HIS A 166 -13.77 0.43 3.24
CA HIS A 166 -14.35 0.10 1.96
C HIS A 166 -14.21 -1.42 1.71
N GLY A 167 -15.35 -2.10 1.60
CA GLY A 167 -15.41 -3.54 1.42
C GLY A 167 -15.90 -4.36 2.60
N GLN A 168 -16.37 -3.77 3.70
CA GLN A 168 -17.48 -4.43 4.40
C GLN A 168 -18.73 -4.22 3.56
N ALA A 169 -19.25 -5.29 2.95
CA ALA A 169 -20.67 -5.31 2.64
C ALA A 169 -21.39 -4.89 3.92
N ILE A 170 -22.25 -3.88 3.86
CA ILE A 170 -23.28 -3.72 4.89
C ILE A 170 -24.04 -5.04 4.83
N ILE A 171 -23.81 -5.93 5.79
CA ILE A 171 -24.77 -6.98 6.06
C ILE A 171 -25.95 -6.20 6.59
N GLU A 172 -26.92 -5.91 5.73
CA GLU A 172 -28.24 -5.48 6.20
C GLU A 172 -28.69 -6.59 7.14
N GLU A 173 -28.75 -6.31 8.44
CA GLU A 173 -29.45 -7.18 9.36
C GLU A 173 -30.92 -7.16 8.90
N GLU A 174 -31.36 -8.28 8.31
CA GLU A 174 -32.78 -8.48 7.99
C GLU A 174 -33.58 -8.38 9.30
N GLU A 175 -34.41 -7.35 9.43
CA GLU A 175 -35.45 -7.23 10.48
C GLU A 175 -36.55 -8.31 10.32
#